data_AF-A0AAU5LGD2-F1
#
_entry.id   AF-A0AAU5LGD2-F1
#
_cell.length_a   1.000
_cell.length_b   1.000
_cell.length_c   1.000
_cell.angle_alpha   90.00
_cell.angle_beta   90.00
_cell.angle_gamma   90.00
#
_symmetry.space_group_name_H-M   'P 1'
#
loop_
_entity.id
_entity.type
_entity.pdbx_description
1 polymer ?
#
loop_
_entity_poly.entity_id
_entity_poly.type
_entity_poly.pdbx_seq_one_letter_code
_entity_poly.pdbx_strand_id
1 'polypeptide(L)'
;MDARIKTFAAEARQRFDFLLDAGFSEPLFHGPEGHPVVLTLTYARSGARVDVSLVLAHMGEEDVSTTLRTATAHIETGPTTAHTAYQMRRALDHQAAAIRMAL
;
A
#
# COMPACT_ATOMS: atom_id res chain seq x y z
N MET A 1 -15.44 10.19 -3.43
CA MET A 1 -14.71 8.99 -2.98
C MET A 1 -13.86 8.39 -4.10
N ASP A 2 -14.41 8.22 -5.31
CA ASP A 2 -13.76 7.59 -6.47
C ASP A 2 -12.41 8.22 -6.89
N ALA A 3 -12.26 9.55 -6.82
CA ALA A 3 -10.99 10.21 -7.14
C ALA A 3 -9.85 9.83 -6.18
N ARG A 4 -10.13 9.64 -4.88
CA ARG A 4 -9.08 9.29 -3.90
C ARG A 4 -8.63 7.85 -4.07
N ILE A 5 -9.58 6.95 -4.38
CA ILE A 5 -9.32 5.55 -4.70
C ILE A 5 -8.41 5.44 -5.92
N LYS A 6 -8.77 6.13 -7.02
CA LYS A 6 -7.98 6.15 -8.25
C LYS A 6 -6.59 6.72 -8.03
N THR A 7 -6.48 7.83 -7.29
CA THR A 7 -5.18 8.42 -6.95
C THR A 7 -4.34 7.45 -6.11
N PHE A 8 -4.90 6.85 -5.06
CA PHE A 8 -4.17 5.87 -4.25
C PHE A 8 -3.67 4.69 -5.08
N ALA A 9 -4.55 4.07 -5.86
CA ALA A 9 -4.17 2.91 -6.67
C ALA A 9 -3.07 3.24 -7.67
N ALA A 10 -3.15 4.40 -8.34
CA ALA A 10 -2.12 4.86 -9.28
C ALA A 10 -0.80 5.17 -8.56
N GLU A 11 -0.83 5.93 -7.47
CA GLU A 11 0.37 6.35 -6.74
C GLU A 11 1.07 5.18 -6.04
N ALA A 12 0.29 4.22 -5.50
CA ALA A 12 0.81 2.98 -4.92
C ALA A 12 1.39 2.06 -6.00
N ARG A 13 0.69 1.86 -7.12
CA ARG A 13 1.20 1.05 -8.23
C ARG A 13 2.53 1.59 -8.77
N GLN A 14 2.61 2.90 -8.99
CA GLN A 14 3.83 3.53 -9.48
C GLN A 14 5.03 3.34 -8.54
N ARG A 15 4.83 3.43 -7.22
CA ARG A 15 5.92 3.35 -6.23
C ARG A 15 6.37 1.93 -5.93
N PHE A 16 5.47 0.97 -6.09
CA PHE A 16 5.72 -0.45 -5.83
C PHE A 16 5.95 -1.26 -7.12
N ASP A 17 6.05 -0.61 -8.29
CA ASP A 17 6.38 -1.23 -9.58
C ASP A 17 7.65 -2.10 -9.53
N PHE A 18 8.64 -1.68 -8.73
CA PHE A 18 9.88 -2.45 -8.53
C PHE A 18 9.64 -3.87 -7.99
N LEU A 19 8.47 -4.17 -7.41
CA LEU A 19 8.11 -5.52 -7.00
C LEU A 19 7.96 -6.45 -8.20
N LEU A 20 7.55 -5.94 -9.37
CA LEU A 20 7.49 -6.72 -10.61
C LEU A 20 8.90 -7.17 -11.03
N ASP A 21 9.88 -6.27 -10.97
CA ASP A 21 11.29 -6.60 -11.20
C ASP A 21 11.83 -7.61 -10.16
N ALA A 22 11.29 -7.58 -8.93
CA ALA A 22 11.60 -8.54 -7.87
C ALA A 22 10.84 -9.88 -8.01
N GLY A 23 10.09 -10.10 -9.10
CA GLY A 23 9.39 -11.34 -9.39
C GLY A 23 8.03 -11.49 -8.69
N PHE A 24 7.45 -10.41 -8.18
CA PHE A 24 6.05 -10.39 -7.79
C PHE A 24 5.14 -10.30 -9.01
N SER A 25 3.95 -10.86 -8.88
CA SER A 25 2.89 -10.70 -9.89
C SER A 25 2.31 -9.29 -9.86
N GLU A 26 1.65 -8.93 -10.95
CA GLU A 26 0.79 -7.77 -11.06
C GLU A 26 -0.14 -7.63 -9.84
N PRO A 27 -0.27 -6.43 -9.24
CA PRO A 27 -1.01 -6.26 -8.01
C PRO A 27 -2.50 -6.49 -8.23
N LEU A 28 -3.10 -7.23 -7.30
CA LEU A 28 -4.54 -7.36 -7.20
C LEU A 28 -5.10 -6.23 -6.34
N PHE A 29 -6.15 -5.59 -6.82
CA PHE A 29 -6.83 -4.52 -6.10
C PHE A 29 -8.04 -5.09 -5.34
N HIS A 30 -8.13 -4.78 -4.04
CA HIS A 30 -9.23 -5.13 -3.16
C HIS A 30 -9.89 -3.86 -2.61
N GLY A 31 -11.22 -3.83 -2.56
CA GLY A 31 -12.01 -2.71 -2.01
C GLY A 31 -12.84 -1.95 -3.05
N PRO A 32 -13.56 -0.89 -2.62
CA PRO A 32 -13.77 -0.48 -1.22
C PRO A 32 -14.68 -1.46 -0.47
N GLU A 33 -14.24 -1.94 0.70
CA GLU A 33 -15.03 -2.82 1.58
C GLU A 33 -15.07 -2.27 3.01
N GLY A 34 -16.15 -2.56 3.74
CA GLY A 34 -16.29 -2.31 5.18
C GLY A 34 -16.46 -0.86 5.61
N HIS A 35 -16.43 -0.66 6.93
CA HIS A 35 -16.34 0.65 7.58
C HIS A 35 -15.40 0.58 8.78
N PRO A 36 -14.29 1.36 8.85
CA PRO A 36 -13.84 2.35 7.87
C PRO A 36 -13.55 1.71 6.50
N VAL A 37 -13.62 2.51 5.43
CA VAL A 37 -13.41 2.01 4.07
C VAL A 37 -11.95 1.62 3.90
N VAL A 38 -11.69 0.36 3.54
CA VAL A 38 -10.33 -0.14 3.28
C VAL A 38 -10.15 -0.47 1.80
N LEU A 39 -8.99 -0.09 1.27
CA LEU A 39 -8.54 -0.39 -0.09
C LEU A 39 -7.15 -1.00 0.02
N THR A 40 -6.90 -2.10 -0.69
CA THR A 40 -5.62 -2.81 -0.61
C THR A 40 -5.11 -3.19 -2.00
N LEU A 41 -3.85 -2.89 -2.29
CA LEU A 41 -3.10 -3.47 -3.40
C LEU A 41 -2.23 -4.61 -2.87
N THR A 42 -2.45 -5.81 -3.40
CA THR A 42 -1.72 -7.02 -3.01
C THR A 42 -0.77 -7.43 -4.11
N TYR A 43 0.52 -7.44 -3.84
CA TYR A 43 1.53 -8.11 -4.66
C TYR A 43 1.87 -9.47 -4.05
N ALA A 44 1.99 -10.50 -4.89
CA ALA A 44 2.36 -11.84 -4.42
C ALA A 44 3.44 -12.47 -5.31
N ARG A 45 4.36 -13.18 -4.66
CA ARG A 45 5.25 -14.18 -5.26
C ARG A 45 5.29 -15.42 -4.37
N SER A 46 5.91 -16.50 -4.85
CA SER A 46 6.11 -17.69 -4.02
C SER A 46 6.83 -17.32 -2.72
N GLY A 47 6.19 -17.58 -1.57
CA GLY A 47 6.76 -17.33 -0.25
C GLY A 47 6.81 -15.87 0.21
N ALA A 48 6.25 -14.90 -0.54
CA ALA A 48 6.16 -13.51 -0.09
C ALA A 48 4.90 -12.77 -0.59
N ARG A 49 4.37 -11.88 0.23
CA ARG A 49 3.21 -11.03 -0.05
C ARG A 49 3.46 -9.62 0.45
N VAL A 50 3.12 -8.62 -0.36
CA VAL A 50 3.13 -7.21 0.04
C VAL A 50 1.71 -6.66 -0.10
N ASP A 51 1.15 -6.17 1.00
CA ASP A 51 -0.15 -5.52 1.04
C ASP A 51 0.04 -4.01 1.30
N VAL A 52 -0.36 -3.17 0.36
CA VAL A 52 -0.36 -1.71 0.51
C VAL A 52 -1.81 -1.28 0.72
N SER A 53 -2.13 -0.70 1.87
CA SER A 53 -3.50 -0.39 2.27
C SER A 53 -3.73 1.09 2.50
N LEU A 54 -4.92 1.56 2.11
CA LEU A 54 -5.48 2.86 2.46
C LEU A 54 -6.74 2.64 3.30
N VAL A 55 -6.75 3.21 4.49
CA VAL A 55 -7.92 3.26 5.37
C VAL A 55 -8.48 4.67 5.33
N LEU A 56 -9.75 4.81 4.94
CA LEU A 56 -10.48 6.07 4.95
C LEU A 56 -11.40 6.09 6.16
N ALA A 57 -11.00 6.81 7.21
CA ALA A 57 -11.73 6.93 8.45
C ALA A 57 -12.71 8.13 8.44
N HIS A 58 -13.56 8.22 9.48
CA HIS A 58 -14.41 9.38 9.70
C HIS A 58 -13.57 10.65 9.91
N MET A 59 -14.12 11.81 9.52
CA MET A 59 -13.45 13.14 9.56
C MET A 59 -12.38 13.38 8.48
N GLY A 60 -12.25 12.48 7.50
CA GLY A 60 -11.35 12.69 6.35
C GLY A 60 -9.89 12.35 6.63
N GLU A 61 -9.61 11.62 7.71
CA GLU A 61 -8.33 11.00 7.97
C GLU A 61 -8.12 9.83 7.01
N GLU A 62 -6.95 9.79 6.39
CA GLU A 62 -6.54 8.73 5.48
C GLU A 62 -5.26 8.12 6.01
N ASP A 63 -5.28 6.85 6.41
CA ASP A 63 -4.08 6.16 6.87
C ASP A 63 -3.56 5.23 5.79
N VAL A 64 -2.27 5.36 5.48
CA VAL A 64 -1.58 4.45 4.56
C VAL A 64 -0.69 3.53 5.35
N SER A 65 -0.75 2.23 5.08
CA SER A 65 0.16 1.24 5.63
C SER A 65 0.63 0.26 4.56
N THR A 66 1.81 -0.31 4.76
CA THR A 66 2.33 -1.38 3.93
C THR A 66 2.81 -2.52 4.80
N THR A 67 2.43 -3.74 4.46
CA THR A 67 2.85 -4.95 5.14
C THR A 67 3.56 -5.88 4.17
N LEU A 68 4.80 -6.28 4.46
CA LEU A 68 5.50 -7.38 3.82
C LEU A 68 5.44 -8.61 4.72
N ARG A 69 4.99 -9.73 4.15
CA ARG A 69 5.01 -11.04 4.79
C ARG A 69 5.83 -11.99 3.95
N THR A 70 6.82 -12.63 4.55
CA THR A 70 7.57 -13.74 3.95
C THR A 70 7.47 -14.96 4.86
N ALA A 71 8.09 -16.09 4.45
CA ALA A 71 8.21 -17.26 5.31
C ALA A 71 8.99 -16.98 6.61
N THR A 72 9.87 -15.97 6.63
CA THR A 72 10.82 -15.71 7.72
C THR A 72 10.69 -14.32 8.33
N ALA A 73 9.94 -13.41 7.72
CA ALA A 73 9.83 -12.03 8.15
C ALA A 73 8.41 -11.49 8.04
N HIS A 74 8.07 -10.59 8.96
CA HIS A 74 6.88 -9.77 8.91
C HIS A 74 7.29 -8.34 9.19
N ILE A 75 7.11 -7.46 8.20
CA ILE A 75 7.50 -6.06 8.27
C ILE A 75 6.25 -5.22 8.02
N GLU A 76 5.97 -4.31 8.93
CA GLU A 76 4.87 -3.36 8.82
C GLU A 76 5.45 -1.95 8.83
N THR A 77 5.03 -1.14 7.85
CA THR A 77 5.43 0.26 7.74
C THR A 77 4.17 1.11 7.70
N GLY A 78 4.01 2.00 8.69
CA GLY A 78 2.78 2.73 8.94
C GLY A 78 2.03 2.22 10.20
N PRO A 79 0.77 2.63 10.41
CA PRO A 79 0.01 3.58 9.57
C PRO A 79 0.64 4.98 9.57
N THR A 80 0.50 5.69 8.46
CA THR A 80 0.87 7.11 8.33
C THR A 80 -0.34 7.89 7.88
N THR A 81 -0.80 8.81 8.73
CA THR A 81 -1.94 9.68 8.42
C THR A 81 -1.55 10.70 7.36
N ALA A 82 -2.37 10.78 6.32
CA ALA A 82 -2.29 11.73 5.23
C ALA A 82 -3.63 12.47 5.12
N HIS A 83 -3.55 13.79 4.98
CA HIS A 83 -4.71 14.65 4.72
C HIS A 83 -4.70 15.21 3.29
N THR A 84 -3.61 14.96 2.55
CA THR A 84 -3.39 15.46 1.19
C THR A 84 -2.74 14.38 0.33
N ALA A 85 -2.97 14.45 -0.99
CA ALA A 85 -2.31 13.55 -1.93
C ALA A 85 -0.77 13.64 -1.87
N TYR A 86 -0.21 14.81 -1.55
CA TYR A 86 1.23 14.98 -1.36
C TYR A 86 1.74 14.21 -0.14
N GLN A 87 1.04 14.27 1.00
CA GLN A 87 1.38 13.50 2.20
C GLN A 87 1.26 12.00 1.95
N MET A 88 0.20 11.56 1.25
CA MET A 88 0.02 10.16 0.85
C MET A 88 1.17 9.66 -0.02
N ARG A 89 1.55 10.44 -1.04
CA ARG A 89 2.70 10.12 -1.90
C ARG A 89 3.99 9.94 -1.09
N ARG A 90 4.28 10.88 -0.20
CA ARG A 90 5.47 10.82 0.64
C ARG A 90 5.44 9.61 1.58
N ALA A 91 4.28 9.28 2.16
CA ALA A 91 4.11 8.08 2.97
C ALA A 91 4.41 6.81 2.15
N LEU A 92 3.84 6.70 0.95
CA LEU A 92 4.10 5.59 0.04
C LEU A 92 5.57 5.51 -0.38
N ASP A 93 6.25 6.64 -0.63
CA ASP A 93 7.68 6.65 -0.96
C ASP A 93 8.53 6.08 0.19
N HIS A 94 8.25 6.51 1.43
CA HIS A 94 8.93 5.98 2.61
C HIS A 94 8.66 4.49 2.81
N GLN A 95 7.42 4.04 2.64
CA GLN A 95 7.04 2.64 2.79
C GLN A 95 7.65 1.76 1.69
N ALA A 96 7.63 2.23 0.44
CA ALA A 96 8.28 1.55 -0.68
C ALA A 96 9.80 1.41 -0.45
N ALA A 97 10.47 2.45 0.04
CA ALA A 97 11.88 2.38 0.39
C ALA A 97 12.17 1.35 1.50
N ALA A 98 11.32 1.30 2.54
CA ALA A 98 11.44 0.31 3.61
C ALA A 98 11.29 -1.13 3.09
N ILE A 99 10.29 -1.38 2.24
CA ILE A 99 10.12 -2.70 1.61
C ILE A 99 11.29 -3.05 0.70
N ARG A 100 11.80 -2.08 -0.08
CA ARG A 100 12.94 -2.31 -0.97
C ARG A 100 14.21 -2.73 -0.24
N MET A 101 14.44 -2.20 0.97
CA MET A 101 15.58 -2.60 1.81
C MET A 101 15.39 -3.98 2.46
N ALA A 102 14.17 -4.49 2.48
CA ALA A 102 13.80 -5.73 3.17
C ALA A 102 13.64 -6.95 2.24
N LEU A 103 13.68 -6.75 0.92
CA LEU A 103 13.59 -7.80 -0.10
C LEU A 103 14.96 -8.31 -0.52
#